data_AF-A0A072ULR3-F1
#
_entry.id   AF-A0A072ULR3-F1
#
_cell.length_a   1.000
_cell.length_b   1.000
_cell.length_c   1.000
_cell.angle_alpha   90.00
_cell.angle_beta   90.00
_cell.angle_gamma   90.00
#
_symmetry.space_group_name_H-M   'P 1'
#
loop_
_entity.id
_entity.type
_entity.pdbx_description
1 polymer ?
#
loop_
_entity_poly.entity_id
_entity_poly.type
_entity_poly.pdbx_seq_one_letter_code
_entity_poly.pdbx_strand_id
1 'polypeptide(L)'
;MLFYNNPQCRYSNGNTNNLVSAWNQCTSSQAKQMFLCVPANAASAPSGGFIPSDVLISQVVPATKISPKYGGDMIWDKFNVQSGYSNAIKDINHG
;
A
#
# COMPACT_ATOMS: atom_id res chain seq x y z
N MET A 1 -7.66 1.72 4.23
CA MET A 1 -6.99 2.35 5.39
C MET A 1 -5.72 3.02 4.90
N LEU A 2 -5.31 4.15 5.49
CA LEU A 2 -4.09 4.84 5.11
C LEU A 2 -2.88 4.15 5.75
N PHE A 3 -2.03 3.52 4.94
CA PHE A 3 -0.81 2.82 5.39
C PHE A 3 0.45 3.71 5.36
N TYR A 4 0.26 5.00 5.13
CA TYR A 4 1.30 6.03 5.21
C TYR A 4 0.93 7.04 6.30
N ASN A 5 1.94 7.61 6.97
CA ASN A 5 1.80 8.53 8.11
C ASN A 5 1.32 7.92 9.46
N ASN A 6 1.28 6.59 9.59
CA ASN A 6 1.11 5.92 10.89
C ASN A 6 2.36 5.06 11.17
N PRO A 7 3.25 5.42 12.12
CA PRO A 7 4.52 4.73 12.35
C PRO A 7 4.34 3.25 12.73
N GLN A 8 3.18 2.87 13.27
CA GLN A 8 2.88 1.49 13.66
C GLN A 8 2.38 0.63 12.49
N CYS A 9 1.95 1.24 11.38
CA CYS A 9 1.32 0.55 10.25
C CYS A 9 2.02 0.82 8.91
N ARG A 10 3.12 1.59 8.91
CA ARG A 10 3.85 1.97 7.70
C ARG A 10 4.96 0.99 7.38
N TYR A 11 5.32 0.93 6.10
CA TYR A 11 6.59 0.39 5.67
C TYR A 11 7.75 1.25 6.17
N SER A 12 8.78 0.62 6.72
CA SER A 12 9.99 1.29 7.21
C SER A 12 11.21 0.38 7.07
N ASN A 13 12.34 0.94 6.62
CA ASN A 13 13.64 0.27 6.58
C ASN A 13 13.64 -1.12 5.90
N GLY A 14 12.92 -1.30 4.79
CA GLY A 14 12.88 -2.60 4.11
C GLY A 14 11.88 -3.60 4.69
N ASN A 15 11.18 -3.25 5.77
CA ASN A 15 10.33 -4.19 6.52
C ASN A 15 8.83 -3.96 6.23
N THR A 16 8.18 -5.00 5.71
CA THR A 16 6.75 -5.04 5.37
C THR A 16 5.88 -5.63 6.49
N ASN A 17 6.46 -6.23 7.53
CA ASN A 17 5.73 -6.98 8.57
C ASN A 17 4.70 -6.12 9.31
N ASN A 18 5.05 -4.88 9.67
CA ASN A 18 4.14 -3.97 10.35
C ASN A 18 2.93 -3.60 9.49
N LEU A 19 3.17 -3.42 8.18
CA LEU A 19 2.12 -3.12 7.22
C LEU A 19 1.20 -4.32 7.03
N VAL A 20 1.74 -5.52 6.83
CA VAL A 20 0.96 -6.75 6.65
C VAL A 20 0.17 -7.10 7.91
N SER A 21 0.77 -6.95 9.10
CA SER A 21 0.09 -7.16 10.37
C SER A 21 -1.07 -6.18 10.56
N ALA A 22 -0.84 -4.88 10.30
CA ALA A 22 -1.90 -3.88 10.34
C ALA A 22 -3.01 -4.19 9.31
N TRP A 23 -2.65 -4.64 8.10
CA TRP A 23 -3.62 -5.06 7.10
C TRP A 23 -4.50 -6.20 7.62
N ASN A 24 -3.91 -7.25 8.18
CA ASN A 24 -4.65 -8.40 8.72
C ASN A 24 -5.61 -7.98 9.85
N GLN A 25 -5.19 -7.10 10.75
CA GLN A 25 -6.05 -6.53 11.78
C GLN A 25 -7.22 -5.75 11.17
N CYS A 26 -6.96 -4.91 10.15
CA CYS A 26 -8.01 -4.16 9.48
C CYS A 26 -9.00 -5.04 8.72
N THR A 27 -8.54 -6.12 8.11
CA THR A 27 -9.43 -7.08 7.42
C THR A 27 -10.29 -7.89 8.38
N SER A 28 -10.00 -7.88 9.68
CA SER A 28 -10.86 -8.47 10.72
C SER A 28 -12.04 -7.56 11.10
N SER A 29 -12.09 -6.32 10.57
CA SER A 29 -13.22 -5.40 10.76
C SER A 29 -14.46 -5.78 9.93
N GLN A 30 -15.60 -5.12 10.19
CA GLN A 30 -16.86 -5.34 9.47
C GLN A 30 -16.90 -4.75 8.05
N ALA A 31 -15.78 -4.23 7.54
CA ALA A 31 -15.70 -3.67 6.20
C ALA A 31 -15.96 -4.74 5.12
N LYS A 32 -16.75 -4.39 4.10
CA LYS A 32 -17.03 -5.24 2.93
C LYS A 32 -15.86 -5.28 1.94
N GLN A 33 -15.15 -4.15 1.81
CA GLN A 33 -14.03 -3.99 0.88
C GLN A 33 -13.03 -2.99 1.45
N MET A 34 -11.76 -3.25 1.21
CA MET A 34 -10.61 -2.53 1.75
C MET A 34 -9.64 -2.23 0.62
N PHE A 35 -9.19 -0.98 0.54
CA PHE A 35 -8.17 -0.55 -0.41
C PHE A 35 -6.86 -0.24 0.33
N LEU A 36 -5.75 -0.65 -0.28
CA LEU A 36 -4.41 -0.36 0.20
C LEU A 36 -3.99 1.03 -0.31
N CYS A 37 -4.03 2.04 0.55
CA CYS A 37 -3.60 3.38 0.18
C CYS A 37 -2.09 3.55 0.33
N VAL A 38 -1.36 3.77 -0.77
CA VAL A 38 0.10 3.96 -0.81
C VAL A 38 0.48 5.30 -1.43
N PRO A 39 1.54 5.97 -0.94
CA PRO A 39 1.98 7.24 -1.49
C PRO A 39 2.70 7.03 -2.83
N ALA A 40 2.48 7.94 -3.77
CA ALA A 40 3.04 7.84 -5.13
C ALA A 40 4.56 8.02 -5.22
N ASN A 41 5.17 8.66 -4.22
CA ASN A 41 6.61 8.90 -4.13
C ASN A 41 6.98 9.24 -2.66
N ALA A 42 8.28 9.26 -2.34
CA ALA A 42 8.77 9.61 -1.02
C ALA A 42 8.42 11.04 -0.59
N ALA A 43 8.34 12.00 -1.52
CA ALA A 43 7.96 13.38 -1.23
C ALA A 43 6.47 13.52 -0.82
N SER A 44 5.60 12.62 -1.30
CA SER A 44 4.20 12.52 -0.90
C SER A 44 4.01 11.87 0.49
N ALA A 45 5.08 11.33 1.08
CA ALA A 45 5.09 10.80 2.44
C ALA A 45 6.34 11.29 3.20
N PRO A 46 6.41 12.59 3.55
CA PRO A 46 7.58 13.18 4.21
C PRO A 46 7.84 12.55 5.60
N SER A 47 6.79 12.05 6.25
CA SER A 47 6.90 11.28 7.48
C SER A 47 7.30 9.81 7.27
N GLY A 48 7.51 9.35 6.03
CA GLY A 48 7.76 7.97 5.67
C GLY A 48 6.50 7.14 5.34
N GLY A 49 6.72 5.95 4.78
CA GLY A 49 5.65 5.05 4.30
C GLY A 49 5.58 4.89 2.77
N PHE A 50 6.53 5.47 2.03
CA PHE A 50 6.73 5.13 0.62
C PHE A 50 7.31 3.73 0.49
N ILE A 51 6.69 2.94 -0.38
CA ILE A 51 7.06 1.56 -0.67
C ILE A 51 7.60 1.57 -2.10
N PRO A 52 8.83 1.09 -2.35
CA PRO A 52 9.30 0.85 -3.71
C PRO A 52 8.34 -0.08 -4.46
N SER A 53 8.12 0.17 -5.76
CA SER A 53 7.12 -0.56 -6.54
C SER A 53 7.39 -2.06 -6.62
N ASP A 54 8.67 -2.45 -6.73
CA ASP A 54 9.12 -3.85 -6.69
C ASP A 54 8.76 -4.52 -5.35
N VAL A 55 8.94 -3.84 -4.22
CA VAL A 55 8.58 -4.34 -2.89
C VAL A 55 7.07 -4.43 -2.72
N LEU A 56 6.33 -3.42 -3.20
CA LEU A 56 4.87 -3.44 -3.19
C LEU A 56 4.34 -4.66 -3.95
N ILE A 57 4.83 -4.88 -5.17
CA ILE A 57 4.42 -5.96 -6.06
C ILE A 57 4.79 -7.34 -5.50
N SER A 58 6.04 -7.50 -5.05
CA SER A 58 6.56 -8.81 -4.69
C SER A 58 6.19 -9.27 -3.27
N GLN A 59 5.93 -8.34 -2.35
CA GLN A 59 5.74 -8.67 -0.93
C GLN A 59 4.37 -8.24 -0.38
N VAL A 60 3.93 -7.03 -0.71
CA VAL A 60 2.74 -6.45 -0.07
C VAL A 60 1.46 -6.92 -0.76
N VAL A 61 1.37 -6.81 -2.08
CA VAL A 61 0.17 -7.21 -2.84
C VAL A 61 -0.17 -8.70 -2.65
N PRO A 62 0.78 -9.66 -2.69
CA PRO A 62 0.47 -11.06 -2.43
C PRO A 62 -0.08 -11.28 -1.02
N ALA A 63 0.45 -10.58 -0.02
CA ALA A 63 -0.02 -10.69 1.35
C ALA A 63 -1.41 -10.07 1.55
N THR A 64 -1.74 -8.98 0.86
CA THR A 64 -3.05 -8.32 0.97
C THR A 64 -4.16 -9.06 0.23
N LYS A 65 -3.85 -9.63 -0.96
CA LYS A 65 -4.77 -10.42 -1.79
C LYS A 65 -5.29 -11.70 -1.13
N ILE A 66 -4.65 -12.20 -0.07
CA ILE A 66 -5.15 -13.34 0.72
C ILE A 66 -6.51 -13.03 1.34
N SER A 67 -6.78 -11.75 1.64
CA SER A 67 -8.06 -11.35 2.22
C SER A 67 -9.13 -11.20 1.13
N PRO A 68 -10.32 -11.83 1.27
CA PRO A 68 -11.43 -11.64 0.34
C PRO A 68 -11.99 -10.20 0.37
N LYS A 69 -11.53 -9.38 1.32
CA LYS A 69 -11.89 -7.96 1.42
C LYS A 69 -10.95 -7.06 0.61
N TYR A 70 -9.89 -7.58 0.00
CA TYR A 70 -8.99 -6.78 -0.81
C TYR A 70 -9.70 -6.27 -2.07
N GLY A 71 -9.85 -4.95 -2.17
CA GLY A 71 -10.53 -4.26 -3.25
C GLY A 71 -9.60 -3.67 -4.30
N GLY A 72 -8.29 -3.78 -4.12
CA GLY A 72 -7.28 -3.16 -4.96
C GLY A 72 -6.40 -2.14 -4.22
N ASP A 73 -5.40 -1.64 -4.93
CA ASP A 73 -4.49 -0.59 -4.45
C ASP A 73 -5.02 0.79 -4.85
N MET A 74 -4.93 1.74 -3.92
CA MET A 74 -5.27 3.13 -4.16
C MET A 74 -4.01 3.98 -4.01
N ILE A 75 -3.66 4.71 -5.06
CA ILE A 75 -2.48 5.57 -5.03
C ILE A 75 -2.90 6.93 -4.48
N TRP A 76 -2.31 7.30 -3.36
CA TRP A 76 -2.46 8.64 -2.82
C TRP A 76 -1.33 9.53 -3.29
N ASP A 77 -1.71 10.56 -4.03
CA ASP A 77 -0.78 11.57 -4.49
C ASP A 77 -1.30 12.94 -4.10
N LYS A 78 -0.56 13.62 -3.22
CA LYS A 78 -0.87 15.00 -2.81
C LYS A 78 -0.32 16.02 -3.81
N PHE A 79 0.62 15.65 -4.70
CA PHE A 79 1.47 16.63 -5.39
C PHE A 79 1.67 16.48 -6.90
N ASN A 80 1.47 15.34 -7.58
CA ASN A 80 1.21 15.23 -9.04
C ASN A 80 1.50 13.82 -9.59
N VAL A 81 0.59 13.37 -10.47
CA VAL A 81 0.43 12.07 -11.16
C VAL A 81 1.66 11.59 -11.99
N GLN A 82 2.82 12.24 -11.90
CA GLN A 82 3.99 12.02 -12.76
C GLN A 82 5.10 11.13 -12.16
N SER A 83 4.87 10.42 -11.04
CA SER A 83 5.94 9.61 -10.43
C SER A 83 6.26 8.29 -11.14
N GLY A 84 5.59 7.94 -12.25
CA GLY A 84 5.72 6.63 -12.92
C GLY A 84 5.21 5.44 -12.09
N TYR A 85 5.03 5.63 -10.79
CA TYR A 85 4.55 4.66 -9.81
C TYR A 85 3.15 4.14 -10.16
N SER A 86 2.27 5.02 -10.66
CA SER A 86 0.95 4.63 -11.15
C SER A 86 1.00 3.70 -12.36
N ASN A 87 2.02 3.81 -13.21
CA ASN A 87 2.21 2.88 -14.33
C ASN A 87 2.70 1.53 -13.81
N ALA A 88 3.67 1.51 -12.89
CA ALA A 88 4.16 0.28 -12.27
C ALA A 88 3.07 -0.50 -11.49
N ILE A 89 2.10 0.20 -10.90
CA ILE A 89 0.97 -0.43 -10.19
C ILE A 89 -0.16 -0.84 -11.14
N LYS A 90 -0.41 -0.09 -12.22
CA LYS A 90 -1.44 -0.45 -13.22
C LYS A 90 -1.19 -1.83 -13.82
N ASP A 91 0.07 -2.19 -14.05
CA ASP A 91 0.44 -3.50 -14.60
C ASP A 91 0.14 -4.68 -13.66
N ILE A 92 -0.17 -4.43 -12.37
CA ILE A 92 -0.55 -5.46 -11.39
C ILE A 92 -2.00 -5.93 -11.59
N ASN A 93 -2.87 -5.10 -12.19
CA ASN A 93 -4.30 -5.39 -12.38
C ASN A 93 -4.62 -6.04 -13.74
N HIS A 94 -3.60 -6.35 -14.55
CA HIS A 94 -3.74 -7.07 -15.82
C HIS A 94 -2.90 -8.34 -15.79
N GLY A 95 -3.43 -9.37 -15.13
CA GLY A 95 -2.94 -10.75 -15.15
C GLY A 95 -4.06 -11.69 -14.76
#